data_AF-A0A7S1ZM05-F1
#
_entry.id   AF-A0A7S1ZM05-F1
#
_cell.length_a   1.000
_cell.length_b   1.000
_cell.length_c   1.000
_cell.angle_alpha   90.00
_cell.angle_beta   90.00
_cell.angle_gamma   90.00
#
_symmetry.space_group_name_H-M   'P 1'
#
loop_
_entity.id
_entity.type
_entity.pdbx_description
1 polymer ?
#
loop_
_entity_poly.entity_id
_entity_poly.type
_entity_poly.pdbx_seq_one_letter_code
_entity_poly.pdbx_strand_id
1 'polypeptide(L)'
;MTNLFPIRIDASSSDNSIRLIDTLLIDPTCLPIPLSSFSEDAMQSYISQNTHEFVNTLLSDMEVYGTSRTSKHFAGRVDLWNVVSLREEMERQVKEQLEAAISLSVGNNAGITSTTSDATTKKDDTKKEETTKKEENPNLKRIKIRIRDNNILILDEFDYDTSTSPSPDGCPIAIANQLVQDLNLPESCGVAIATSIAEQICGSVEVEGDLSDMRDERADRDVPSAWVVDGKESGVLQSMVLGEGMMMGQSAASVGVVGAVDGALKR
;
A
#
# COMPACT_ATOMS: atom_id res chain seq x y z
N MET A 1 3.44 4.19 -13.74
CA MET A 1 3.02 3.90 -12.36
C MET A 1 4.24 3.90 -11.48
N THR A 2 4.11 4.19 -10.19
CA THR A 2 5.03 3.61 -9.22
C THR A 2 4.92 2.09 -9.35
N ASN A 3 6.04 1.39 -9.54
CA ASN A 3 6.04 -0.07 -9.64
C ASN A 3 5.91 -0.71 -8.24
N LEU A 4 5.16 -0.09 -7.33
CA LEU A 4 4.98 -0.57 -5.97
C LEU A 4 3.80 -1.54 -5.95
N PHE A 5 4.08 -2.77 -5.55
CA PHE A 5 3.09 -3.82 -5.39
C PHE A 5 3.02 -4.21 -3.92
N PRO A 6 1.82 -4.26 -3.34
CA PRO A 6 1.63 -4.78 -2.00
C PRO A 6 1.78 -6.31 -2.01
N ILE A 7 2.57 -6.82 -1.08
CA ILE A 7 2.66 -8.25 -0.74
C ILE A 7 2.10 -8.41 0.66
N ARG A 8 0.98 -9.13 0.76
CA ARG A 8 0.28 -9.39 2.01
C ARG A 8 0.58 -10.81 2.49
N ILE A 9 0.93 -10.93 3.75
CA ILE A 9 1.26 -12.20 4.40
C ILE A 9 0.25 -12.41 5.52
N ASP A 10 -0.43 -13.55 5.50
CA ASP A 10 -1.28 -14.04 6.60
C ASP A 10 -1.07 -15.55 6.69
N ALA A 11 0.06 -15.94 7.28
CA ALA A 11 0.52 -17.31 7.32
C ALA A 11 0.38 -17.87 8.74
N SER A 12 -0.10 -19.10 8.86
CA SER A 12 -0.21 -19.80 10.15
C SER A 12 0.51 -21.14 10.10
N SER A 13 1.11 -21.55 11.21
CA SER A 13 1.65 -22.89 11.35
C SER A 13 0.53 -23.94 11.29
N SER A 14 0.86 -25.16 10.90
CA SER A 14 -0.11 -26.27 10.77
C SER A 14 -0.89 -26.59 12.06
N ASP A 15 -0.35 -26.24 13.23
CA ASP A 15 -0.98 -26.40 14.53
C ASP A 15 -1.62 -25.10 15.07
N ASN A 16 -1.59 -24.02 14.28
CA ASN A 16 -2.03 -22.67 14.63
C ASN A 16 -1.37 -22.09 15.90
N SER A 17 -0.20 -22.61 16.28
CA SER A 17 0.57 -22.06 17.42
C SER A 17 1.22 -20.72 17.10
N ILE A 18 1.48 -20.46 15.81
CA ILE A 18 2.09 -19.22 15.31
C ILE A 18 1.25 -18.72 14.13
N ARG A 19 0.95 -17.43 14.13
CA ARG A 19 0.37 -16.71 12.99
C ARG A 19 1.17 -15.44 12.77
N LEU A 20 1.61 -15.23 11.53
CA LEU A 20 2.32 -14.03 11.09
C LEU A 20 1.42 -13.28 10.13
N ILE A 21 1.19 -11.99 10.42
CA ILE A 21 0.42 -11.10 9.56
C ILE A 21 1.27 -9.87 9.30
N ASP A 22 1.52 -9.57 8.03
CA ASP A 22 2.30 -8.41 7.62
C ASP A 22 1.91 -7.95 6.21
N THR A 23 2.22 -6.70 5.87
CA THR A 23 2.08 -6.18 4.50
C THR A 23 3.31 -5.35 4.13
N LEU A 24 3.88 -5.64 2.96
CA LEU A 24 5.10 -5.00 2.46
C LEU A 24 4.82 -4.38 1.09
N LEU A 25 5.51 -3.28 0.77
CA LEU A 25 5.51 -2.72 -0.58
C LEU A 25 6.80 -3.10 -1.29
N ILE A 26 6.68 -3.75 -2.45
CA ILE A 26 7.82 -4.17 -3.26
C ILE A 26 7.84 -3.43 -4.58
N ASP A 27 9.02 -2.94 -4.97
CA ASP A 27 9.33 -2.60 -6.36
C ASP A 27 10.04 -3.81 -7.01
N PRO A 28 9.43 -4.48 -8.01
CA PRO A 28 10.03 -5.62 -8.70
C PRO A 28 11.37 -5.30 -9.38
N THR A 29 11.65 -4.01 -9.65
CA THR A 29 12.94 -3.57 -10.20
C THR A 29 14.06 -3.54 -9.16
N CYS A 30 13.71 -3.60 -7.87
CA CYS A 30 14.63 -3.58 -6.73
C CYS A 30 14.79 -4.96 -6.06
N LEU A 31 14.38 -6.05 -6.73
CA LEU A 31 14.52 -7.40 -6.18
C LEU A 31 16.00 -7.81 -6.06
N PRO A 32 16.37 -8.60 -5.03
CA PRO A 32 17.76 -8.98 -4.76
C PRO A 32 18.47 -9.64 -5.93
N ILE A 33 17.76 -10.51 -6.63
CA ILE A 33 18.25 -11.11 -7.87
C ILE A 33 17.71 -10.24 -9.00
N PRO A 34 18.55 -9.77 -9.95
CA PRO A 34 18.09 -8.99 -11.08
C PRO A 34 17.48 -9.86 -12.17
N LEU A 35 16.46 -9.34 -12.86
CA LEU A 35 15.87 -9.94 -14.06
C LEU A 35 16.94 -10.00 -15.19
N SER A 36 17.63 -11.12 -15.37
CA SER A 36 18.48 -11.36 -16.55
C SER A 36 17.64 -11.94 -17.71
N SER A 37 17.98 -11.59 -18.96
CA SER A 37 17.33 -11.97 -20.23
C SER A 37 16.62 -13.36 -20.24
N PHE A 38 15.36 -13.38 -20.70
CA PHE A 38 14.38 -14.45 -20.42
C PHE A 38 14.38 -15.66 -21.36
N SER A 39 14.42 -16.84 -20.75
CA SER A 39 13.52 -17.96 -21.09
C SER A 39 12.43 -18.05 -20.00
N GLU A 40 11.28 -18.66 -20.31
CA GLU A 40 10.20 -18.87 -19.32
C GLU A 40 10.68 -19.66 -18.09
N ASP A 41 11.49 -20.69 -18.31
CA ASP A 41 12.09 -21.50 -17.23
C ASP A 41 12.98 -20.67 -16.29
N ALA A 42 13.73 -19.71 -16.85
CA ALA A 42 14.56 -18.81 -16.06
C ALA A 42 13.71 -17.88 -15.19
N MET A 43 12.54 -17.46 -15.67
CA MET A 43 11.61 -16.60 -14.91
C MET A 43 11.04 -17.33 -13.70
N GLN A 44 10.63 -18.58 -13.85
CA GLN A 44 10.10 -19.37 -12.73
C GLN A 44 11.17 -19.67 -11.67
N SER A 45 12.39 -19.96 -12.10
CA SER A 45 13.53 -20.11 -11.18
C SER A 45 13.82 -18.80 -10.44
N TYR A 46 13.83 -17.68 -11.17
CA TYR A 46 14.03 -16.33 -10.64
C TYR A 46 13.01 -15.97 -9.55
N ILE A 47 11.71 -16.17 -9.83
CA ILE A 47 10.63 -15.91 -8.87
C ILE A 47 10.82 -16.75 -7.62
N SER A 48 11.10 -18.05 -7.80
CA SER A 48 11.21 -18.99 -6.69
C SER A 48 12.41 -18.66 -5.80
N GLN A 49 13.55 -18.25 -6.37
CA GLN A 49 14.73 -17.83 -5.61
C GLN A 49 14.47 -16.53 -4.84
N ASN A 50 13.90 -15.50 -5.46
CA ASN A 50 13.59 -14.25 -4.74
C ASN A 50 12.56 -14.47 -3.63
N THR A 51 11.55 -15.31 -3.88
CA THR A 51 10.56 -15.69 -2.85
C THR A 51 11.25 -16.29 -1.63
N HIS A 52 12.14 -17.26 -1.85
CA HIS A 52 12.86 -17.92 -0.77
C HIS A 52 13.72 -16.95 0.05
N GLU A 53 14.52 -16.11 -0.62
CA GLU A 53 15.35 -15.10 0.05
C GLU A 53 14.50 -14.07 0.82
N PHE A 54 13.37 -13.67 0.24
CA PHE A 54 12.46 -12.72 0.85
C PHE A 54 11.83 -13.29 2.13
N VAL A 55 11.30 -14.51 2.07
CA VAL A 55 10.70 -15.17 3.25
C VAL A 55 11.75 -15.44 4.32
N ASN A 56 12.95 -15.89 3.96
CA ASN A 56 14.04 -16.09 4.92
C ASN A 56 14.42 -14.79 5.64
N THR A 57 14.48 -13.68 4.89
CA THR A 57 14.78 -12.36 5.46
C THR A 57 13.69 -11.93 6.44
N LEU A 58 12.42 -12.06 6.05
CA LEU A 58 11.29 -11.71 6.93
C LEU A 58 11.24 -12.56 8.20
N LEU A 59 11.41 -13.88 8.07
CA LEU A 59 11.44 -14.77 9.23
C LEU A 59 12.61 -14.44 10.16
N SER A 60 13.75 -14.02 9.62
CA SER A 60 14.90 -13.57 10.41
C SER A 60 14.60 -12.31 11.21
N ASP A 61 13.96 -11.33 10.57
CA ASP A 61 13.64 -10.05 11.20
C ASP A 61 12.53 -10.19 12.25
N MET A 62 11.57 -11.08 12.01
CA MET A 62 10.47 -11.39 12.95
C MET A 62 10.90 -12.28 14.11
N GLU A 63 12.12 -12.82 14.08
CA GLU A 63 12.61 -13.69 15.13
C GLU A 63 13.01 -12.89 16.39
N VAL A 64 12.03 -12.64 17.25
CA VAL A 64 12.24 -11.88 18.48
C VAL A 64 12.85 -12.76 19.57
N TYR A 65 13.98 -12.33 20.12
CA TYR A 65 14.58 -12.95 21.30
C TYR A 65 13.77 -12.65 22.57
N GLY A 66 13.42 -13.68 23.34
CA GLY A 66 12.90 -13.54 24.71
C GLY A 66 11.40 -13.26 24.84
N THR A 67 10.60 -13.46 23.80
CA THR A 67 9.16 -13.15 23.76
C THR A 67 8.23 -14.19 24.37
N SER A 68 8.71 -15.40 24.66
CA SER A 68 7.82 -16.39 25.26
C SER A 68 7.48 -15.99 26.72
N ARG A 69 6.24 -16.25 27.17
CA ARG A 69 5.69 -15.93 28.51
C ARG A 69 4.97 -17.13 29.18
N THR A 70 5.71 -18.00 29.86
CA THR A 70 5.48 -19.02 30.86
C THR A 70 6.23 -18.66 32.16
N SER A 71 5.50 -18.58 33.27
CA SER A 71 5.90 -17.93 34.52
C SER A 71 7.10 -18.52 35.30
N LYS A 72 7.86 -19.50 34.76
CA LYS A 72 8.92 -20.17 35.56
C LYS A 72 10.28 -20.36 34.91
N HIS A 73 10.46 -20.32 33.59
CA HIS A 73 11.81 -20.35 32.98
C HIS A 73 11.80 -19.67 31.61
N PHE A 74 12.40 -18.48 31.49
CA PHE A 74 12.57 -17.79 30.21
C PHE A 74 14.00 -17.61 29.76
N ALA A 75 14.35 -18.30 28.67
CA ALA A 75 15.35 -17.85 27.71
C ALA A 75 15.23 -18.67 26.41
N GLY A 76 14.01 -18.88 25.89
CA GLY A 76 13.80 -19.59 24.62
C GLY A 76 13.62 -18.59 23.47
N ARG A 77 14.39 -18.74 22.40
CA ARG A 77 14.13 -18.12 21.08
C ARG A 77 12.94 -18.85 20.47
N VAL A 78 11.94 -18.13 19.96
CA VAL A 78 10.92 -18.74 19.10
C VAL A 78 11.58 -18.94 17.75
N ASP A 79 11.99 -20.18 17.49
CA ASP A 79 12.68 -20.54 16.27
C ASP A 79 11.67 -20.66 15.12
N LEU A 80 11.44 -19.54 14.44
CA LEU A 80 10.53 -19.48 13.30
C LEU A 80 11.09 -20.23 12.08
N TRP A 81 12.41 -20.34 11.97
CA TRP A 81 13.09 -21.00 10.86
C TRP A 81 12.76 -22.48 10.76
N ASN A 82 12.65 -23.15 11.90
CA ASN A 82 12.39 -24.59 11.96
C ASN A 82 10.90 -24.95 11.84
N VAL A 83 10.00 -23.97 11.76
CA VAL A 83 8.56 -24.19 11.53
C VAL A 83 8.30 -24.32 10.03
N VAL A 84 8.55 -25.52 9.50
CA VAL A 84 8.46 -25.81 8.05
C VAL A 84 7.12 -25.41 7.44
N SER A 85 6.00 -25.74 8.10
CA SER A 85 4.66 -25.44 7.58
C SER A 85 4.36 -23.93 7.50
N LEU A 86 4.88 -23.14 8.43
CA LEU A 86 4.75 -21.68 8.40
C LEU A 86 5.55 -21.08 7.23
N ARG A 87 6.79 -21.54 7.04
CA ARG A 87 7.65 -21.09 5.94
C ARG A 87 7.06 -21.44 4.58
N GLU A 88 6.62 -22.69 4.39
CA GLU A 88 5.99 -23.14 3.13
C GLU A 88 4.75 -22.31 2.78
N GLU A 89 3.92 -21.99 3.78
CA GLU A 89 2.74 -21.16 3.57
C GLU A 89 3.08 -19.71 3.22
N MET A 90 4.09 -19.12 3.88
CA MET A 90 4.61 -17.79 3.50
C MET A 90 5.18 -17.78 2.09
N GLU A 91 6.02 -18.77 1.73
CA GLU A 91 6.61 -18.88 0.39
C GLU A 91 5.51 -19.00 -0.68
N ARG A 92 4.47 -19.79 -0.43
CA ARG A 92 3.33 -19.92 -1.34
C ARG A 92 2.63 -18.57 -1.57
N GLN A 93 2.28 -17.85 -0.50
CA GLN A 93 1.59 -16.57 -0.59
C GLN A 93 2.43 -15.48 -1.26
N VAL A 94 3.72 -15.38 -0.90
CA VAL A 94 4.65 -14.41 -1.49
C VAL A 94 4.89 -14.71 -2.97
N LYS A 95 5.08 -15.99 -3.33
CA LYS A 95 5.30 -16.40 -4.72
C LYS A 95 4.14 -15.99 -5.63
N GLU A 96 2.91 -16.34 -5.26
CA GLU A 96 1.72 -16.03 -6.06
C GLU A 96 1.57 -14.52 -6.33
N GLN A 97 1.82 -13.69 -5.31
CA GLN A 97 1.73 -12.23 -5.44
C GLN A 97 2.90 -11.64 -6.22
N LEU A 98 4.11 -12.18 -6.06
CA LEU A 98 5.29 -11.75 -6.81
C LEU A 98 5.18 -12.08 -8.30
N GLU A 99 4.62 -13.25 -8.65
CA GLU A 99 4.30 -13.64 -10.02
C GLU A 99 3.34 -12.65 -10.68
N ALA A 100 2.29 -12.25 -9.98
CA ALA A 100 1.33 -11.26 -10.46
C ALA A 100 1.99 -9.89 -10.65
N ALA A 101 2.79 -9.43 -9.67
CA ALA A 101 3.50 -8.16 -9.73
C ALA A 101 4.47 -8.10 -10.93
N ILE A 102 5.27 -9.16 -11.14
CA ILE A 102 6.20 -9.24 -12.26
C ILE A 102 5.43 -9.27 -13.59
N SER A 103 4.37 -10.06 -13.70
CA SER A 103 3.54 -10.15 -14.91
C SER A 103 2.96 -8.79 -15.32
N LEU A 104 2.47 -8.02 -14.35
CA LEU A 104 1.97 -6.66 -14.57
C LEU A 104 3.09 -5.71 -15.00
N SER A 105 4.27 -5.81 -14.40
CA SER A 105 5.43 -4.98 -14.75
C SER A 105 5.95 -5.24 -16.17
N VAL A 106 5.96 -6.51 -16.62
CA VAL A 106 6.41 -6.90 -17.96
C VAL A 106 5.37 -6.50 -19.02
N GLY A 107 4.08 -6.71 -18.73
CA GLY A 107 2.98 -6.33 -19.63
C GLY A 107 2.95 -4.83 -19.94
N ASN A 108 3.20 -3.98 -18.93
CA ASN A 108 3.24 -2.52 -19.11
C ASN A 108 4.38 -2.06 -20.04
N ASN A 109 5.49 -2.80 -20.12
CA ASN A 109 6.62 -2.45 -20.99
C ASN A 109 6.42 -2.91 -22.44
N ALA A 110 5.62 -3.95 -22.68
CA ALA A 110 5.37 -4.48 -24.03
C ALA A 110 4.37 -3.64 -24.85
N GLY A 111 3.60 -2.76 -24.21
CA GLY A 111 2.47 -2.02 -24.82
C GLY A 111 2.79 -0.67 -25.48
N ILE A 112 4.04 -0.20 -25.52
CA ILE A 112 4.38 1.15 -26.06
C ILE A 112 4.61 1.15 -27.60
N THR A 113 4.47 0.01 -28.27
CA THR A 113 4.49 -0.06 -29.75
C THR A 113 3.17 -0.61 -30.29
N SER A 114 2.51 0.14 -31.18
CA SER A 114 1.19 -0.11 -31.83
C SER A 114 -0.03 0.35 -31.01
N THR A 115 -1.02 1.08 -31.53
CA THR A 115 -1.36 1.52 -32.89
C THR A 115 -2.44 2.59 -32.76
N THR A 116 -2.30 3.70 -33.48
CA THR A 116 -3.37 4.66 -33.77
C THR A 116 -4.49 3.97 -34.54
N SER A 117 -5.66 3.82 -33.92
CA SER A 117 -6.91 3.48 -34.62
C SER A 117 -7.83 4.70 -34.65
N ASP A 118 -7.93 5.28 -35.84
CA ASP A 118 -8.97 6.21 -36.27
C ASP A 118 -10.36 5.62 -35.98
N ALA A 119 -11.15 6.28 -35.14
CA ALA A 119 -12.56 6.00 -34.95
C ALA A 119 -13.39 7.19 -35.43
N THR A 120 -13.90 7.07 -36.66
CA THR A 120 -14.85 8.00 -37.29
C THR A 120 -16.19 7.97 -36.55
N THR A 121 -16.58 9.11 -35.96
CA THR A 121 -17.86 9.26 -35.23
C THR A 121 -18.98 9.69 -36.18
N LYS A 122 -20.03 8.86 -36.31
CA LYS A 122 -21.32 9.25 -36.92
C LYS A 122 -22.23 9.86 -35.86
N LYS A 123 -22.82 10.99 -36.23
CA LYS A 123 -23.83 11.79 -35.50
C LYS A 123 -25.21 11.13 -35.63
N ASP A 124 -25.91 10.93 -34.53
CA ASP A 124 -27.37 10.74 -34.55
C ASP A 124 -28.00 11.47 -33.35
N ASP A 125 -28.91 12.39 -33.66
CA ASP A 125 -29.59 13.28 -32.71
C ASP A 125 -30.90 12.62 -32.27
N THR A 126 -31.04 12.26 -30.98
CA THR A 126 -32.35 11.98 -30.38
C THR A 126 -32.39 12.46 -28.93
N LYS A 127 -33.13 13.56 -28.72
CA LYS A 127 -33.48 14.15 -27.43
C LYS A 127 -34.24 13.14 -26.56
N LYS A 128 -33.71 12.84 -25.36
CA LYS A 128 -34.42 12.14 -24.29
C LYS A 128 -34.07 12.77 -22.93
N GLU A 129 -35.08 12.89 -22.09
CA GLU A 129 -35.12 13.62 -20.81
C GLU A 129 -33.97 13.29 -19.84
N GLU A 130 -33.38 14.35 -19.29
CA GLU A 130 -32.26 14.37 -18.34
C GLU A 130 -32.68 13.79 -16.98
N THR A 131 -32.26 12.55 -16.73
CA THR A 131 -31.70 12.19 -15.42
C THR A 131 -30.20 12.06 -15.65
N THR A 132 -29.44 13.05 -15.20
CA THR A 132 -27.96 13.07 -15.27
C THR A 132 -27.39 11.91 -14.48
N LYS A 133 -27.34 10.72 -15.10
CA LYS A 133 -26.46 9.65 -14.69
C LYS A 133 -25.05 10.20 -14.87
N LYS A 134 -24.36 10.48 -13.77
CA LYS A 134 -22.92 10.76 -13.80
C LYS A 134 -22.29 9.61 -14.58
N GLU A 135 -21.65 9.91 -15.70
CA GLU A 135 -20.72 8.97 -16.31
C GLU A 135 -19.61 8.75 -15.29
N GLU A 136 -19.67 7.61 -14.59
CA GLU A 136 -18.62 7.20 -13.68
C GLU A 136 -17.39 6.92 -14.54
N ASN A 137 -16.36 7.76 -14.39
CA ASN A 137 -15.08 7.51 -15.05
C ASN A 137 -14.54 6.19 -14.50
N PRO A 138 -14.39 5.12 -15.32
CA PRO A 138 -13.97 3.80 -14.83
C PRO A 138 -12.55 3.81 -14.27
N ASN A 139 -11.79 4.87 -14.54
CA ASN A 139 -10.42 5.05 -14.08
C ASN A 139 -10.33 5.73 -12.71
N LEU A 140 -11.41 6.36 -12.23
CA LEU A 140 -11.43 7.03 -10.93
C LEU A 140 -11.76 6.00 -9.85
N LYS A 141 -10.78 5.64 -9.03
CA LYS A 141 -10.95 4.77 -7.88
C LYS A 141 -11.12 5.61 -6.62
N ARG A 142 -12.13 5.31 -5.81
CA ARG A 142 -12.28 5.93 -4.48
C ARG A 142 -11.36 5.21 -3.49
N ILE A 143 -10.39 5.92 -2.94
CA ILE A 143 -9.47 5.42 -1.92
C ILE A 143 -9.98 5.83 -0.54
N LYS A 144 -10.07 4.86 0.36
CA LYS A 144 -10.51 5.05 1.76
C LYS A 144 -9.37 4.66 2.70
N ILE A 145 -8.87 5.62 3.48
CA ILE A 145 -7.85 5.38 4.49
C ILE A 145 -8.53 5.14 5.83
N ARG A 146 -8.23 4.01 6.46
CA ARG A 146 -8.72 3.63 7.79
C ARG A 146 -7.59 3.00 8.58
N ILE A 147 -6.76 3.83 9.18
CA ILE A 147 -5.54 3.39 9.85
C ILE A 147 -5.63 3.72 11.33
N ARG A 148 -5.31 2.73 12.16
CA ARG A 148 -5.11 2.92 13.58
C ARG A 148 -3.66 2.63 13.90
N ASP A 149 -2.93 3.66 14.31
CA ASP A 149 -1.53 3.55 14.75
C ASP A 149 -1.42 4.14 16.15
N ASN A 150 -1.11 3.28 17.13
CA ASN A 150 -1.14 3.63 18.56
C ASN A 150 -2.49 4.26 18.99
N ASN A 151 -2.44 5.50 19.48
CA ASN A 151 -3.61 6.26 19.93
C ASN A 151 -4.20 7.18 18.85
N ILE A 152 -3.75 7.03 17.60
CA ILE A 152 -4.18 7.85 16.46
C ILE A 152 -5.09 7.02 15.57
N LEU A 153 -6.25 7.59 15.24
CA LEU A 153 -7.17 7.05 14.25
C LEU A 153 -7.22 8.01 13.06
N ILE A 154 -6.79 7.53 11.90
CA ILE A 154 -6.76 8.27 10.64
C ILE A 154 -7.91 7.75 9.78
N LEU A 155 -8.84 8.64 9.47
CA LEU A 155 -9.98 8.40 8.58
C LEU A 155 -9.94 9.44 7.48
N ASP A 156 -9.72 9.00 6.25
CA ASP A 156 -9.69 9.89 5.08
C ASP A 156 -10.28 9.19 3.86
N GLU A 157 -10.74 9.96 2.89
CA GLU A 157 -11.34 9.46 1.66
C GLU A 157 -11.11 10.44 0.51
N PHE A 158 -10.55 9.94 -0.59
CA PHE A 158 -10.29 10.75 -1.79
C PHE A 158 -10.40 9.94 -3.09
N ASP A 159 -10.66 10.63 -4.19
CA ASP A 159 -10.68 10.03 -5.53
C ASP A 159 -9.25 9.97 -6.11
N TYR A 160 -8.86 8.82 -6.64
CA TYR A 160 -7.57 8.58 -7.28
C TYR A 160 -7.78 8.17 -8.74
N ASP A 161 -7.19 8.92 -9.67
CA ASP A 161 -7.26 8.61 -11.10
C ASP A 161 -6.16 7.62 -11.50
N THR A 162 -6.57 6.39 -11.83
CA THR A 162 -5.67 5.33 -12.28
C THR A 162 -5.22 5.48 -13.74
N SER A 163 -5.85 6.37 -14.52
CA SER A 163 -5.46 6.64 -15.91
C SER A 163 -4.35 7.65 -16.05
N THR A 164 -4.16 8.51 -15.04
CA THR A 164 -3.07 9.48 -15.06
C THR A 164 -1.74 8.71 -14.96
N SER A 165 -0.96 8.80 -16.04
CA SER A 165 0.45 8.34 -16.15
C SER A 165 1.23 8.73 -14.90
N PRO A 166 2.33 8.04 -14.51
CA PRO A 166 3.02 8.31 -13.24
C PRO A 166 3.53 9.75 -13.19
N SER A 167 2.72 10.65 -12.66
CA SER A 167 3.21 11.89 -12.08
C SER A 167 3.87 11.53 -10.75
N PRO A 168 4.95 12.23 -10.37
CA PRO A 168 5.50 12.10 -9.02
C PRO A 168 4.43 12.36 -7.95
N ASP A 169 3.44 13.20 -8.26
CA ASP A 169 2.33 13.57 -7.38
C ASP A 169 1.29 12.44 -7.21
N GLY A 170 1.24 11.47 -8.13
CA GLY A 170 0.37 10.28 -8.04
C GLY A 170 1.01 9.10 -7.31
N CYS A 171 2.25 9.20 -6.86
CA CYS A 171 2.92 8.12 -6.13
C CYS A 171 2.26 7.91 -4.75
N PRO A 172 1.85 6.67 -4.35
CA PRO A 172 1.28 6.41 -3.04
C PRO A 172 2.15 6.89 -1.87
N ILE A 173 3.48 6.77 -2.00
CA ILE A 173 4.43 7.27 -0.99
C ILE A 173 4.44 8.80 -0.93
N ALA A 174 4.37 9.48 -2.08
CA ALA A 174 4.33 10.95 -2.12
C ALA A 174 3.04 11.47 -1.47
N ILE A 175 1.90 10.87 -1.82
CA ILE A 175 0.60 11.19 -1.23
C ILE A 175 0.61 10.97 0.29
N ALA A 176 1.14 9.82 0.73
CA ALA A 176 1.24 9.51 2.15
C ALA A 176 2.13 10.51 2.91
N ASN A 177 3.29 10.86 2.36
CA ASN A 177 4.19 11.84 2.97
C ASN A 177 3.55 13.22 3.06
N GLN A 178 2.80 13.63 2.03
CA GLN A 178 2.06 14.89 2.03
C GLN A 178 0.98 14.89 3.12
N LEU A 179 0.19 13.81 3.25
CA LEU A 179 -0.80 13.66 4.31
C LEU A 179 -0.17 13.69 5.71
N VAL A 180 0.98 13.03 5.90
CA VAL A 180 1.72 13.06 7.17
C VAL A 180 2.15 14.48 7.52
N GLN A 181 2.66 15.25 6.55
CA GLN A 181 3.08 16.63 6.76
C GLN A 181 1.89 17.55 7.05
N ASP A 182 0.84 17.49 6.24
CA ASP A 182 -0.32 18.39 6.33
C ASP A 182 -1.09 18.19 7.64
N LEU A 183 -1.16 16.94 8.11
CA LEU A 183 -1.87 16.58 9.34
C LEU A 183 -0.94 16.53 10.57
N ASN A 184 0.35 16.83 10.38
CA ASN A 184 1.38 16.75 11.42
C ASN A 184 1.34 15.39 12.17
N LEU A 185 1.24 14.31 11.40
CA LEU A 185 1.22 12.94 11.91
C LEU A 185 2.65 12.44 12.18
N PRO A 186 2.81 11.41 13.02
CA PRO A 186 4.09 10.71 13.14
C PRO A 186 4.53 10.13 11.79
N GLU A 187 5.83 10.15 11.51
CA GLU A 187 6.41 9.58 10.29
C GLU A 187 6.10 8.08 10.13
N SER A 188 5.89 7.35 11.25
CA SER A 188 5.48 5.94 11.24
C SER A 188 4.17 5.69 10.49
N CYS A 189 3.25 6.65 10.50
CA CYS A 189 1.96 6.53 9.82
C CYS A 189 2.11 6.55 8.29
N GLY A 190 3.17 7.16 7.76
CA GLY A 190 3.37 7.30 6.31
C GLY A 190 3.43 5.96 5.58
N VAL A 191 4.09 4.97 6.18
CA VAL A 191 4.19 3.61 5.60
C VAL A 191 2.81 2.97 5.54
N ALA A 192 2.05 3.00 6.64
CA ALA A 192 0.70 2.43 6.69
C ALA A 192 -0.24 3.09 5.67
N ILE A 193 -0.17 4.42 5.53
CA ILE A 193 -0.96 5.19 4.55
C ILE A 193 -0.58 4.78 3.12
N ALA A 194 0.71 4.78 2.79
CA ALA A 194 1.20 4.41 1.47
C ALA A 194 0.76 2.99 1.09
N THR A 195 0.88 2.05 2.03
CA THR A 195 0.45 0.66 1.84
C THR A 195 -1.04 0.56 1.58
N SER A 196 -1.88 1.23 2.39
CA SER A 196 -3.33 1.23 2.21
C SER A 196 -3.78 1.80 0.87
N ILE A 197 -3.10 2.86 0.39
CA ILE A 197 -3.34 3.44 -0.93
C ILE A 197 -2.96 2.44 -2.04
N ALA A 198 -1.77 1.84 -1.95
CA ALA A 198 -1.29 0.90 -2.96
C ALA A 198 -2.17 -0.37 -3.07
N GLU A 199 -2.61 -0.93 -1.94
CA GLU A 199 -3.55 -2.07 -1.90
C GLU A 199 -4.85 -1.80 -2.67
N GLN A 200 -5.44 -0.62 -2.48
CA GLN A 200 -6.69 -0.24 -3.14
C GLN A 200 -6.48 0.07 -4.63
N ILE A 201 -5.35 0.68 -5.00
CA ILE A 201 -4.99 0.93 -6.41
C ILE A 201 -4.80 -0.40 -7.16
N CYS A 202 -4.08 -1.36 -6.56
CA CYS A 202 -3.87 -2.68 -7.14
C CYS A 202 -5.14 -3.56 -7.14
N GLY A 203 -6.18 -3.16 -6.39
CA GLY A 203 -7.42 -3.94 -6.27
C GLY A 203 -7.29 -5.14 -5.34
N SER A 204 -6.27 -5.16 -4.49
CA SER A 204 -6.05 -6.23 -3.51
C SER A 204 -7.02 -6.14 -2.33
N VAL A 205 -7.55 -4.94 -2.05
CA VAL A 205 -8.47 -4.69 -0.95
C VAL A 205 -9.57 -3.72 -1.41
N GLU A 206 -10.83 -4.11 -1.21
CA GLU A 206 -11.97 -3.21 -1.30
C GLU A 206 -12.43 -2.88 0.13
N VAL A 207 -12.31 -1.62 0.51
CA VAL A 207 -12.72 -1.15 1.83
C VAL A 207 -14.22 -0.83 1.79
N GLU A 208 -15.03 -1.85 2.06
CA GLU A 208 -16.48 -1.70 2.17
C GLU A 208 -16.88 -1.01 3.50
N GLY A 209 -18.04 -0.34 3.50
CA GLY A 209 -18.60 0.37 4.64
C GLY A 209 -18.42 1.89 4.58
N ASP A 210 -19.27 2.60 5.32
CA ASP A 210 -19.22 4.04 5.49
C ASP A 210 -18.36 4.43 6.70
N LEU A 211 -17.76 5.63 6.64
CA LEU A 211 -16.96 6.17 7.76
C LEU A 211 -17.79 6.38 9.03
N SER A 212 -19.13 6.43 8.92
CA SER A 212 -20.05 6.60 10.04
C SER A 212 -19.92 5.52 11.09
N ASP A 213 -19.68 4.28 10.66
CA ASP A 213 -19.82 3.14 11.55
C ASP A 213 -18.66 3.08 12.56
N MET A 214 -17.49 3.64 12.22
CA MET A 214 -16.27 3.53 13.05
C MET A 214 -16.27 4.49 14.25
N ARG A 215 -17.23 5.40 14.36
CA ARG A 215 -17.32 6.35 15.48
C ARG A 215 -17.85 5.72 16.76
N ASP A 216 -18.45 4.54 16.69
CA ASP A 216 -18.89 3.81 17.87
C ASP A 216 -17.71 3.05 18.50
N GLU A 217 -17.15 3.64 19.57
CA GLU A 217 -16.07 3.09 20.40
C GLU A 217 -16.37 1.72 21.04
N ARG A 218 -17.59 1.19 20.86
CA ARG A 218 -18.08 -0.06 21.47
C ARG A 218 -18.39 -1.17 20.48
N ALA A 219 -18.22 -0.93 19.17
CA ALA A 219 -18.35 -2.01 18.22
C ALA A 219 -17.09 -2.89 18.30
N ASP A 220 -17.23 -4.10 18.84
CA ASP A 220 -16.30 -5.21 18.58
C ASP A 220 -16.16 -5.31 17.06
N ARG A 221 -15.02 -4.87 16.55
CA ARG A 221 -14.79 -4.72 15.12
C ARG A 221 -13.80 -5.78 14.67
N ASP A 222 -14.34 -6.82 14.05
CA ASP A 222 -13.67 -7.64 13.03
C ASP A 222 -13.34 -6.72 11.84
N VAL A 223 -12.27 -5.94 11.95
CA VAL A 223 -11.70 -5.29 10.78
C VAL A 223 -10.66 -6.25 10.21
N PRO A 224 -10.69 -6.61 8.93
CA PRO A 224 -9.62 -7.37 8.29
C PRO A 224 -8.42 -6.46 8.00
N SER A 225 -7.95 -5.77 9.04
CA SER A 225 -6.66 -5.08 9.06
C SER A 225 -5.65 -6.01 9.72
N ALA A 226 -4.44 -6.06 9.17
CA ALA A 226 -3.33 -6.92 9.61
C ALA A 226 -2.83 -6.67 11.05
N TRP A 227 -3.46 -5.73 11.77
CA TRP A 227 -3.05 -5.26 13.07
C TRP A 227 -4.26 -5.19 14.00
N VAL A 228 -4.63 -6.34 14.59
CA VAL A 228 -5.41 -6.35 15.83
C VAL A 228 -4.43 -6.59 16.96
N VAL A 229 -3.80 -5.52 17.43
CA VAL A 229 -3.12 -5.54 18.72
C VAL A 229 -4.20 -5.33 19.78
N ASP A 230 -4.40 -6.35 20.62
CA ASP A 230 -5.38 -6.36 21.70
C ASP A 230 -4.92 -5.38 22.83
N GLY A 231 -5.09 -4.08 22.57
CA GLY A 231 -4.64 -2.99 23.40
C GLY A 231 -5.61 -2.70 24.54
N LYS A 232 -5.56 -3.49 25.62
CA LYS A 232 -6.12 -3.07 26.93
C LYS A 232 -5.22 -2.02 27.58
N GLU A 233 -5.06 -0.86 26.97
CA GLU A 233 -4.62 0.34 27.69
C GLU A 233 -5.52 1.53 27.30
N SER A 234 -6.33 1.96 28.26
CA SER A 234 -7.23 3.09 28.15
C SER A 234 -6.43 4.40 28.15
N GLY A 235 -6.00 4.82 26.97
CA GLY A 235 -5.59 6.20 26.68
C GLY A 235 -6.74 6.95 25.99
N VAL A 236 -6.90 8.23 26.33
CA VAL A 236 -7.83 9.13 25.64
C VAL A 236 -7.39 9.25 24.18
N LEU A 237 -8.22 8.80 23.23
CA LEU A 237 -7.93 8.87 21.79
C LEU A 237 -8.20 10.28 21.27
N GLN A 238 -7.28 10.80 20.47
CA GLN A 238 -7.48 12.04 19.72
C GLN A 238 -7.94 11.66 18.31
N SER A 239 -9.24 11.81 18.03
CA SER A 239 -9.79 11.60 16.70
C SER A 239 -9.69 12.89 15.88
N MET A 240 -9.10 12.81 14.68
CA MET A 240 -9.18 13.86 13.69
C MET A 240 -10.05 13.34 12.54
N VAL A 241 -11.14 14.05 12.26
CA VAL A 241 -12.02 13.77 11.12
C VAL A 241 -11.90 14.96 10.18
N LEU A 242 -11.48 14.72 8.95
CA LEU A 242 -11.54 15.71 7.89
C LEU A 242 -12.94 15.73 7.29
N GLY A 243 -13.54 16.91 7.22
CA GLY A 243 -14.79 17.14 6.50
C GLY A 243 -14.53 17.22 5.00
N GLU A 244 -15.40 16.61 4.21
CA GLU A 244 -15.37 16.60 2.74
C GLU A 244 -15.19 18.01 2.18
N GLY A 245 -14.14 18.24 1.38
CA GLY A 245 -14.03 19.47 0.58
C GLY A 245 -12.63 20.00 0.33
N MET A 246 -11.69 19.19 -0.14
CA MET A 246 -10.50 19.72 -0.83
C MET A 246 -10.39 19.08 -2.22
N MET A 247 -11.04 19.70 -3.20
CA MET A 247 -10.59 19.56 -4.58
C MET A 247 -9.21 20.21 -4.66
N MET A 248 -8.17 19.44 -4.99
CA MET A 248 -6.89 20.01 -5.41
C MET A 248 -7.10 20.75 -6.74
N GLY A 249 -7.50 22.02 -6.64
CA GLY A 249 -7.55 22.94 -7.76
C GLY A 249 -6.12 23.32 -8.15
N GLN A 250 -5.73 22.99 -9.38
CA GLN A 250 -4.58 23.60 -10.03
C GLN A 250 -4.74 25.13 -9.99
N SER A 251 -3.87 25.82 -9.26
CA SER A 251 -3.79 27.29 -9.26
C SER A 251 -2.43 27.74 -9.77
N ALA A 252 -2.47 28.42 -10.90
CA ALA A 252 -1.39 29.22 -11.43
C ALA A 252 -1.47 30.65 -10.85
N ALA A 253 -0.37 31.20 -10.34
CA ALA A 253 0.05 32.60 -10.54
C ALA A 253 1.30 32.96 -9.70
N SER A 254 2.38 33.27 -10.42
CA SER A 254 3.28 34.44 -10.34
C SER A 254 3.52 35.26 -9.04
N VAL A 255 4.70 35.90 -9.06
CA VAL A 255 5.21 37.06 -8.27
C VAL A 255 5.83 36.66 -6.92
N GLY A 256 7.04 37.04 -6.49
CA GLY A 256 8.10 37.92 -6.99
C GLY A 256 8.92 38.46 -5.80
N VAL A 257 10.18 38.87 -6.06
CA VAL A 257 10.99 39.88 -5.32
C VAL A 257 11.90 39.45 -4.13
N VAL A 258 13.20 39.50 -4.44
CA VAL A 258 14.37 40.13 -3.74
C VAL A 258 14.73 39.75 -2.28
N GLY A 259 15.97 39.30 -2.12
CA GLY A 259 16.76 39.46 -0.89
C GLY A 259 18.25 39.19 -1.16
N ALA A 260 19.03 40.25 -1.33
CA ALA A 260 20.49 40.20 -1.40
C ALA A 260 21.08 39.91 -0.01
N VAL A 261 22.10 39.05 0.08
CA VAL A 261 23.06 39.08 1.19
C VAL A 261 24.47 38.84 0.66
N ASP A 262 25.28 39.84 0.97
CA ASP A 262 26.71 40.03 0.80
C ASP A 262 27.52 39.00 1.60
N GLY A 263 28.73 38.64 1.16
CA GLY A 263 29.50 37.61 1.85
C GLY A 263 30.83 37.23 1.22
N ALA A 264 31.68 38.22 0.93
CA ALA A 264 33.10 37.99 0.73
C ALA A 264 33.76 37.58 2.05
N LEU A 265 34.53 36.48 2.07
CA LEU A 265 35.77 36.42 2.85
C LEU A 265 36.71 35.33 2.30
N LYS A 266 37.80 35.80 1.69
CA LYS A 266 39.03 35.03 1.45
C LYS A 266 39.74 34.78 2.78
N ARG A 267 40.32 33.59 2.93
CA ARG A 267 41.73 33.39 3.33
C ARG A 267 42.21 32.05 2.82
#